data_AF-A0A3D0TNK8-F1
#
_entry.id   AF-A0A3D0TNK8-F1
#
_cell.length_a   1.000
_cell.length_b   1.000
_cell.length_c   1.000
_cell.angle_alpha   90.00
_cell.angle_beta   90.00
_cell.angle_gamma   90.00
#
_symmetry.space_group_name_H-M   'P 1'
#
loop_
_entity.id
_entity.type
_entity.pdbx_description
1 polymer ?
#
loop_
_entity_poly.entity_id
_entity_poly.type
_entity_poly.pdbx_seq_one_letter_code
_entity_poly.pdbx_strand_id
1 'polypeptide(L)'
;MRPAVAVRSEGAAPLFVRADDDAGTVAATVRVVVDLVAEGHSVLTVAPRSATDKLDAAMARARLDFGRATVASLNATGALHPSVTLATVQLVKGLEADAVVVVEPADIVAEEPRGLGALYVALTRATRQVVVVHAGELPAALAAGAAEPVRARETGPAADTPSQREAVPQWPTTK
;
A
#
# COMPACT_ATOMS: atom_id res chain seq x y z
N MET A 1 -27.98 8.99 -16.33
CA MET A 1 -27.00 9.54 -15.37
C MET A 1 -25.60 9.19 -15.86
N ARG A 2 -24.70 10.16 -16.01
CA ARG A 2 -23.27 9.86 -16.23
C ARG A 2 -22.66 9.47 -14.88
N PRO A 3 -21.83 8.42 -14.82
CA PRO A 3 -21.19 8.00 -13.58
C PRO A 3 -20.25 9.10 -13.08
N ALA A 4 -20.07 9.17 -11.76
CA ALA A 4 -19.15 10.13 -11.14
C ALA A 4 -17.71 9.87 -11.61
N VAL A 5 -17.06 10.90 -12.14
CA VAL A 5 -15.65 10.86 -12.51
C VAL A 5 -14.85 11.34 -11.31
N ALA A 6 -13.99 10.47 -10.77
CA ALA A 6 -13.07 10.85 -9.71
C ALA A 6 -11.99 11.77 -10.31
N VAL A 7 -12.05 13.05 -9.97
CA VAL A 7 -11.00 14.01 -10.30
C VAL A 7 -10.11 14.15 -9.06
N ARG A 8 -8.89 13.61 -9.12
CA ARG A 8 -7.79 14.06 -8.27
C ARG A 8 -6.79 14.79 -9.17
N SER A 9 -6.62 16.09 -8.94
CA SER A 9 -5.62 16.92 -9.63
C SER A 9 -4.20 16.68 -9.09
N GLU A 10 -4.09 16.13 -7.87
CA GLU A 10 -2.83 15.68 -7.26
C GLU A 10 -3.10 14.37 -6.49
N GLY A 11 -2.30 13.34 -6.79
CA GLY A 11 -2.37 12.01 -6.20
C GLY A 11 -1.66 10.99 -7.10
N ALA A 12 -0.79 10.16 -6.54
CA ALA A 12 -0.11 9.13 -7.31
C ALA A 12 -1.13 8.09 -7.82
N ALA A 13 -0.99 7.66 -9.08
CA ALA A 13 -1.79 6.56 -9.60
C ALA A 13 -1.54 5.30 -8.74
N PRO A 14 -2.56 4.44 -8.55
CA PRO A 14 -2.38 3.21 -7.81
C PRO A 14 -1.33 2.33 -8.46
N LEU A 15 -0.35 1.88 -7.67
CA LEU A 15 0.68 0.95 -8.11
C LEU A 15 0.14 -0.47 -7.99
N PHE A 16 0.26 -1.28 -9.04
CA PHE A 16 -0.09 -2.70 -9.02
C PHE A 16 1.18 -3.54 -9.04
N VAL A 17 1.32 -4.41 -8.05
CA VAL A 17 2.44 -5.33 -7.88
C VAL A 17 1.91 -6.76 -8.02
N ARG A 18 2.33 -7.44 -9.09
CA ARG A 18 1.94 -8.85 -9.31
C ARG A 18 3.01 -9.81 -8.80
N ALA A 19 2.60 -10.73 -7.93
CA ALA A 19 3.36 -11.87 -7.48
C ALA A 19 2.97 -13.15 -8.25
N ASP A 20 3.78 -14.19 -8.13
CA ASP A 20 3.56 -15.47 -8.81
C ASP A 20 2.71 -16.44 -7.98
N ASP A 21 2.75 -16.33 -6.64
CA ASP A 21 2.03 -17.18 -5.70
C ASP A 21 1.83 -16.48 -4.33
N ASP A 22 1.14 -17.16 -3.41
CA ASP A 22 0.89 -16.71 -2.03
C ASP A 22 2.16 -16.25 -1.29
N ALA A 23 3.27 -16.98 -1.44
CA ALA A 23 4.51 -16.67 -0.74
C ALA A 23 5.16 -15.41 -1.33
N GLY A 24 5.12 -15.30 -2.65
CA GLY A 24 5.49 -14.11 -3.41
C GLY A 24 4.67 -12.90 -3.01
N THR A 25 3.35 -13.04 -2.81
CA THR A 25 2.49 -11.95 -2.34
C THR A 25 2.94 -11.45 -0.98
N VAL A 26 3.17 -12.36 -0.01
CA VAL A 26 3.64 -11.98 1.33
C VAL A 26 4.99 -11.26 1.27
N ALA A 27 5.94 -11.80 0.51
CA ALA A 27 7.26 -11.19 0.36
C ALA A 27 7.20 -9.82 -0.33
N ALA A 28 6.38 -9.69 -1.38
CA ALA A 28 6.17 -8.42 -2.07
C ALA A 28 5.50 -7.38 -1.17
N THR A 29 4.50 -7.76 -0.38
CA THR A 29 3.87 -6.87 0.60
C THR A 29 4.89 -6.34 1.61
N VAL A 30 5.73 -7.20 2.19
CA VAL A 30 6.75 -6.75 3.15
C VAL A 30 7.72 -5.76 2.51
N ARG A 31 8.20 -6.02 1.29
CA ARG A 31 9.09 -5.09 0.56
C ARG A 31 8.43 -3.73 0.33
N VAL A 32 7.22 -3.73 -0.21
CA VAL A 32 6.44 -2.50 -0.45
C VAL A 32 6.26 -1.70 0.84
N VAL A 33 5.93 -2.36 1.96
CA VAL A 33 5.76 -1.70 3.26
C VAL A 33 7.08 -1.10 3.74
N VAL A 34 8.21 -1.81 3.61
CA VAL A 34 9.54 -1.30 3.97
C VAL A 34 9.87 -0.04 3.15
N ASP A 35 9.66 -0.07 1.85
CA ASP A 35 9.98 1.04 0.95
C ASP A 35 9.14 2.29 1.31
N LEU A 36 7.83 2.11 1.50
CA LEU A 36 6.93 3.20 1.89
C LEU A 36 7.29 3.82 3.24
N VAL A 37 7.68 3.00 4.22
CA VAL A 37 8.14 3.49 5.53
C VAL A 37 9.46 4.25 5.40
N ALA A 38 10.39 3.78 4.55
CA ALA A 38 11.65 4.47 4.28
C ALA A 38 11.43 5.84 3.61
N GLU A 39 10.35 5.99 2.83
CA GLU A 39 9.88 7.27 2.27
C GLU A 39 9.16 8.17 3.31
N GLY A 40 8.98 7.69 4.55
CA GLY A 40 8.35 8.43 5.63
C GLY A 40 6.83 8.38 5.64
N HIS A 41 6.22 7.44 4.91
CA HIS A 41 4.77 7.26 4.92
C HIS A 41 4.31 6.50 6.18
N SER A 42 3.20 6.94 6.76
CA SER A 42 2.35 6.05 7.56
C SER A 42 1.68 5.04 6.63
N VAL A 43 1.70 3.74 6.97
CA VAL A 43 1.26 2.64 6.11
C VAL A 43 0.15 1.82 6.76
N LEU A 44 -0.95 1.66 6.04
CA LEU A 44 -2.03 0.74 6.38
C LEU A 44 -2.03 -0.44 5.40
N THR A 45 -1.67 -1.63 5.88
CA THR A 45 -1.79 -2.88 5.11
C THR A 45 -3.16 -3.50 5.35
N VAL A 46 -3.97 -3.61 4.30
CA VAL A 46 -5.30 -4.22 4.33
C VAL A 46 -5.25 -5.55 3.60
N ALA A 47 -5.54 -6.64 4.30
CA ALA A 47 -5.46 -7.99 3.76
C ALA A 47 -6.75 -8.79 4.01
N PRO A 48 -7.02 -9.85 3.22
CA PRO A 48 -8.04 -10.83 3.56
C PRO A 48 -7.67 -11.52 4.88
N ARG A 49 -8.69 -12.07 5.55
CA ARG A 49 -8.50 -12.75 6.84
C ARG A 49 -7.57 -13.96 6.67
N SER A 50 -7.67 -14.66 5.56
CA SER A 50 -6.83 -15.82 5.22
C SER A 50 -5.32 -15.50 5.11
N ALA A 51 -4.94 -14.27 4.77
CA ALA A 51 -3.54 -13.86 4.61
C ALA A 51 -2.94 -13.18 5.85
N THR A 52 -3.78 -12.76 6.82
CA THR A 52 -3.34 -11.86 7.90
C THR A 52 -2.26 -12.50 8.78
N ASP A 53 -2.38 -13.78 9.13
CA ASP A 53 -1.40 -14.44 10.01
C ASP A 53 -0.06 -14.70 9.30
N LYS A 54 -0.08 -14.96 7.98
CA LYS A 54 1.15 -15.08 7.18
C LYS A 54 1.89 -13.74 7.10
N LEU A 55 1.15 -12.65 6.88
CA LEU A 55 1.69 -11.29 6.83
C LEU A 55 2.25 -10.84 8.17
N ASP A 56 1.52 -11.05 9.27
CA ASP A 56 1.99 -10.75 10.62
C ASP A 56 3.34 -11.43 10.90
N ALA A 57 3.42 -12.73 10.64
CA ALA A 57 4.64 -13.50 10.86
C ALA A 57 5.79 -13.06 9.93
N ALA A 58 5.49 -12.56 8.73
CA ALA A 58 6.51 -12.07 7.80
C ALA A 58 7.02 -10.66 8.19
N MET A 59 6.12 -9.76 8.57
CA MET A 59 6.47 -8.42 9.07
C MET A 59 7.28 -8.50 10.36
N ALA A 60 6.94 -9.42 11.26
CA ALA A 60 7.71 -9.68 12.48
C ALA A 60 9.13 -10.20 12.17
N ARG A 61 9.27 -11.12 11.20
CA ARG A 61 10.59 -11.60 10.75
C ARG A 61 11.42 -10.48 10.11
N ALA A 62 10.78 -9.56 9.40
CA ALA A 62 11.42 -8.38 8.83
C ALA A 62 11.71 -7.28 9.88
N ARG A 63 11.28 -7.47 11.13
CA ARG A 63 11.45 -6.53 12.25
C ARG A 63 10.84 -5.15 11.97
N LEU A 64 9.71 -5.13 11.25
CA LEU A 64 8.92 -3.92 11.11
C LEU A 64 8.32 -3.52 12.47
N ASP A 65 8.28 -2.23 12.75
CA ASP A 65 7.49 -1.70 13.87
C ASP A 65 6.03 -1.57 13.41
N PHE A 66 5.25 -2.63 13.64
CA PHE A 66 3.87 -2.74 13.19
C PHE A 66 2.93 -3.23 14.30
N GLY A 67 1.67 -2.83 14.19
CA GLY A 67 0.59 -3.33 15.05
C GLY A 67 -0.53 -3.95 14.23
N ARG A 68 -1.12 -5.05 14.73
CA ARG A 68 -2.40 -5.56 14.20
C ARG A 68 -3.55 -4.72 14.73
N ALA A 69 -4.42 -4.28 13.82
CA ALA A 69 -5.66 -3.65 14.20
C ALA A 69 -6.53 -4.65 14.98
N THR A 70 -7.04 -4.19 16.12
CA THR A 70 -8.04 -4.88 16.93
C THR A 70 -9.13 -3.88 17.29
N VAL A 71 -10.31 -4.36 17.71
CA VAL A 71 -11.37 -3.46 18.21
C VAL A 71 -10.87 -2.58 19.37
N ALA A 72 -9.93 -3.08 20.17
CA ALA A 72 -9.31 -2.32 21.25
C ALA A 72 -8.32 -1.26 20.74
N SER A 73 -7.55 -1.53 19.68
CA SER A 73 -6.54 -0.59 19.16
C SER A 73 -7.16 0.60 18.43
N LEU A 74 -8.39 0.48 17.91
CA LEU A 74 -9.11 1.59 17.24
C LEU A 74 -9.41 2.78 18.17
N ASN A 75 -9.38 2.56 19.49
CA ASN A 75 -9.62 3.60 20.49
C ASN A 75 -8.33 4.18 21.10
N ALA A 76 -7.15 3.67 20.70
CA ALA A 76 -5.87 4.16 21.17
C ALA A 76 -5.37 5.27 20.24
N THR A 77 -5.45 6.53 20.70
CA THR A 77 -4.86 7.69 20.00
C THR A 77 -3.65 8.20 20.79
N GLY A 78 -2.53 8.43 20.11
CA GLY A 78 -1.30 8.96 20.72
C GLY A 78 -0.06 8.87 19.82
N ALA A 79 0.98 9.64 20.14
CA ALA A 79 2.24 9.79 19.40
C ALA A 79 3.15 8.54 19.36
N LEU A 80 2.64 7.38 19.80
CA LEU A 80 3.31 6.07 19.87
C LEU A 80 2.65 5.03 18.96
N HIS A 81 1.89 5.47 17.96
CA HIS A 81 1.28 4.55 17.02
C HIS A 81 2.34 4.04 16.03
N PRO A 82 2.46 2.72 15.81
CA PRO A 82 3.40 2.18 14.84
C PRO A 82 3.13 2.78 13.47
N SER A 83 4.21 3.08 12.73
CA SER A 83 4.15 3.61 11.37
C SER A 83 3.46 2.64 10.41
N VAL A 84 3.34 1.37 10.79
CA VAL A 84 2.66 0.31 10.02
C VAL A 84 1.51 -0.28 10.81
N THR A 85 0.34 -0.39 10.17
CA THR A 85 -0.82 -1.11 10.71
C THR A 85 -1.21 -2.25 9.77
N LEU A 86 -1.41 -3.46 10.31
CA LEU A 86 -1.99 -4.58 9.58
C LEU A 86 -3.45 -4.79 10.00
N ALA A 87 -4.37 -4.74 9.05
CA ALA A 87 -5.81 -4.84 9.32
C ALA A 87 -6.55 -5.73 8.30
N THR A 88 -7.64 -6.33 8.75
CA THR A 88 -8.71 -6.77 7.84
C THR A 88 -9.64 -5.59 7.56
N VAL A 89 -10.35 -5.61 6.43
CA VAL A 89 -11.13 -4.43 6.00
C VAL A 89 -12.23 -4.01 6.98
N GLN A 90 -12.73 -4.94 7.79
CA GLN A 90 -13.74 -4.67 8.82
C GLN A 90 -13.24 -3.70 9.90
N LEU A 91 -11.93 -3.69 10.15
CA LEU A 91 -11.26 -2.87 11.15
C LEU A 91 -10.67 -1.59 10.56
N VAL A 92 -10.84 -1.36 9.26
CA VAL A 92 -10.23 -0.23 8.55
C VAL A 92 -11.02 1.08 8.71
N LYS A 93 -12.27 1.02 9.17
CA LYS A 93 -13.11 2.22 9.30
C LYS A 93 -12.53 3.17 10.37
N GLY A 94 -12.22 4.39 9.96
CA GLY A 94 -11.65 5.42 10.83
C GLY A 94 -10.12 5.40 10.91
N LEU A 95 -9.47 4.43 10.26
CA LEU A 95 -8.02 4.42 10.06
C LEU A 95 -7.71 5.07 8.71
N GLU A 96 -6.88 6.10 8.73
CA GLU A 96 -6.33 6.72 7.52
C GLU A 96 -4.81 6.72 7.62
N ALA A 97 -4.15 6.58 6.48
CA ALA A 97 -2.71 6.52 6.37
C ALA A 97 -2.26 7.24 5.10
N ASP A 98 -1.01 7.67 5.06
CA ASP A 98 -0.43 8.26 3.85
C ASP A 98 -0.47 7.26 2.69
N ALA A 99 -0.07 6.02 2.97
CA ALA A 99 -0.10 4.91 2.03
C ALA A 99 -0.99 3.75 2.50
N VAL A 100 -1.73 3.15 1.56
CA VAL A 100 -2.48 1.91 1.80
C VAL A 100 -1.95 0.81 0.88
N VAL A 101 -1.62 -0.34 1.46
CA VAL A 101 -1.25 -1.56 0.74
C VAL A 101 -2.42 -2.54 0.81
N VAL A 102 -3.13 -2.75 -0.30
CA VAL A 102 -4.23 -3.72 -0.41
C VAL A 102 -3.68 -5.04 -0.94
N VAL A 103 -3.83 -6.11 -0.16
CA VAL A 103 -3.30 -7.44 -0.49
C VAL A 103 -4.44 -8.35 -0.94
N GLU A 104 -4.25 -9.08 -2.05
CA GLU A 104 -5.23 -10.02 -2.64
C GLU A 104 -6.67 -9.46 -2.69
N PRO A 105 -6.94 -8.43 -3.52
CA PRO A 105 -8.23 -7.76 -3.53
C PRO A 105 -9.40 -8.66 -3.96
N ALA A 106 -9.16 -9.73 -4.73
CA ALA A 106 -10.19 -10.71 -5.06
C ALA A 106 -10.63 -11.51 -3.82
N ASP A 107 -9.68 -11.89 -2.97
CA ASP A 107 -9.96 -12.61 -1.74
C ASP A 107 -10.66 -11.71 -0.73
N ILE A 108 -10.31 -10.42 -0.64
CA ILE A 108 -11.07 -9.44 0.16
C ILE A 108 -12.53 -9.40 -0.30
N VAL A 109 -12.78 -9.37 -1.61
CA VAL A 109 -14.15 -9.35 -2.15
C VAL A 109 -14.89 -10.66 -1.85
N ALA A 110 -14.20 -11.80 -1.88
CA ALA A 110 -14.78 -13.10 -1.62
C ALA A 110 -15.08 -13.36 -0.14
N GLU A 111 -14.22 -12.89 0.76
CA GLU A 111 -14.31 -13.15 2.20
C GLU A 111 -15.23 -12.18 2.94
N GLU A 112 -15.48 -11.00 2.37
CA GLU A 112 -16.21 -9.93 3.06
C GLU A 112 -17.68 -9.86 2.64
N PRO A 113 -18.63 -9.75 3.59
CA PRO A 113 -20.07 -9.66 3.28
C PRO A 113 -20.45 -8.49 2.37
N ARG A 114 -19.64 -7.42 2.35
CA ARG A 114 -19.85 -6.23 1.51
C ARG A 114 -19.13 -6.31 0.15
N GLY A 115 -18.36 -7.36 -0.11
CA GLY A 115 -17.64 -7.60 -1.35
C GLY A 115 -16.88 -6.37 -1.86
N LEU A 116 -17.22 -5.90 -3.07
CA LEU A 116 -16.64 -4.70 -3.69
C LEU A 116 -16.76 -3.44 -2.82
N GLY A 117 -17.82 -3.32 -2.01
CA GLY A 117 -17.96 -2.20 -1.08
C GLY A 117 -16.91 -2.21 0.03
N ALA A 118 -16.46 -3.39 0.45
CA ALA A 118 -15.36 -3.55 1.39
C ALA A 118 -14.03 -3.11 0.76
N LEU A 119 -13.76 -3.59 -0.46
CA LEU A 119 -12.58 -3.18 -1.24
C LEU A 119 -12.53 -1.66 -1.49
N TYR A 120 -13.67 -1.04 -1.80
CA TYR A 120 -13.77 0.42 -1.93
C TYR A 120 -13.37 1.16 -0.64
N VAL A 121 -13.82 0.67 0.52
CA VAL A 121 -13.44 1.27 1.82
C VAL A 121 -11.92 1.19 2.02
N ALA A 122 -11.29 0.05 1.72
CA ALA A 122 -9.83 -0.10 1.81
C ALA A 122 -9.10 0.92 0.94
N LEU A 123 -9.44 0.98 -0.35
CA LEU A 123 -8.79 1.85 -1.34
C LEU A 123 -8.94 3.35 -1.02
N THR A 124 -10.00 3.71 -0.31
CA THR A 124 -10.28 5.12 0.04
C THR A 124 -9.68 5.57 1.36
N ARG A 125 -8.92 4.72 2.07
CA ARG A 125 -8.20 5.13 3.28
C ARG A 125 -6.88 5.84 3.02
N ALA A 126 -6.37 5.76 1.80
CA ALA A 126 -5.13 6.41 1.41
C ALA A 126 -5.36 7.90 1.20
N THR A 127 -4.56 8.72 1.88
CA THR A 127 -4.52 10.16 1.63
C THR A 127 -3.58 10.50 0.47
N ARG A 128 -2.50 9.73 0.26
CA ARG A 128 -1.50 9.99 -0.79
C ARG A 128 -1.31 8.86 -1.80
N GLN A 129 -1.13 7.62 -1.34
CA GLN A 129 -0.71 6.50 -2.20
C GLN A 129 -1.48 5.21 -1.94
N VAL A 130 -1.82 4.50 -3.02
CA VAL A 130 -2.40 3.16 -2.97
C VAL A 130 -1.46 2.21 -3.70
N VAL A 131 -1.14 1.08 -3.07
CA VAL A 131 -0.45 -0.04 -3.69
C VAL A 131 -1.32 -1.29 -3.57
N VAL A 132 -1.47 -2.02 -4.66
CA VAL A 132 -2.21 -3.29 -4.72
C VAL A 132 -1.24 -4.41 -4.98
N VAL A 133 -1.15 -5.38 -4.06
CA VAL A 133 -0.30 -6.57 -4.19
C VAL A 133 -1.20 -7.79 -4.41
N HIS A 134 -0.94 -8.55 -5.47
CA HIS A 134 -1.78 -9.70 -5.81
C HIS A 134 -1.01 -10.79 -6.57
N ALA A 135 -1.33 -12.04 -6.32
CA ALA A 135 -1.01 -13.17 -7.20
C ALA A 135 -2.26 -13.59 -7.99
N GLY A 136 -3.44 -13.55 -7.35
CA GLY A 136 -4.71 -13.86 -7.96
C GLY A 136 -5.13 -12.87 -9.04
N GLU A 137 -6.18 -13.21 -9.79
CA GLU A 137 -6.78 -12.28 -10.75
C GLU A 137 -7.41 -11.09 -10.04
N LEU A 138 -7.23 -9.88 -10.58
CA LEU A 138 -7.85 -8.69 -10.01
C LEU A 138 -9.37 -8.73 -10.21
N PRO A 139 -10.17 -8.23 -9.25
CA PRO A 139 -11.58 -7.95 -9.49
C PRO A 139 -11.74 -7.09 -10.74
N ALA A 140 -12.76 -7.38 -11.58
CA ALA A 140 -12.97 -6.68 -12.84
C ALA A 140 -13.01 -5.14 -12.70
N ALA A 141 -13.53 -4.65 -11.58
CA ALA A 141 -13.58 -3.22 -11.24
C ALA A 141 -12.18 -2.57 -11.08
N LEU A 142 -11.16 -3.33 -10.68
CA LEU A 142 -9.76 -2.88 -10.61
C LEU A 142 -9.01 -3.13 -11.92
N ALA A 143 -9.28 -4.27 -12.58
CA ALA A 143 -8.61 -4.65 -13.83
C ALA A 143 -8.82 -3.61 -14.95
N ALA A 144 -9.99 -2.95 -14.99
CA ALA A 144 -10.30 -1.93 -15.99
C ALA A 144 -9.50 -0.61 -15.83
N GLY A 145 -8.85 -0.40 -14.68
CA GLY A 145 -8.08 0.82 -14.37
C GLY A 145 -6.60 0.56 -14.05
N ALA A 146 -6.14 -0.69 -14.10
CA ALA A 146 -4.76 -1.02 -13.82
C ALA A 146 -3.87 -0.69 -15.04
N ALA A 147 -2.84 0.13 -14.84
CA ALA A 147 -1.68 0.15 -15.74
C ALA A 147 -0.96 -1.21 -15.67
N GLU A 148 -0.09 -1.52 -16.63
CA GLU A 148 0.62 -2.81 -16.69
C GLU A 148 1.28 -3.12 -15.33
N PRO A 149 0.94 -4.25 -14.66
CA PRO A 149 1.41 -4.52 -13.31
C PRO A 149 2.93 -4.63 -13.26
N VAL A 150 3.56 -3.96 -12.30
CA VAL A 150 4.97 -4.16 -12.02
C VAL A 150 5.12 -5.58 -11.45
N ARG A 151 5.90 -6.42 -12.13
CA ARG A 151 6.24 -7.75 -11.61
C ARG A 151 7.08 -7.58 -10.37
N ALA A 152 6.75 -8.32 -9.32
CA ALA A 152 7.56 -8.42 -8.10
C ALA A 152 8.87 -9.17 -8.38
N ARG A 153 9.72 -8.65 -9.28
CA ARG A 153 11.08 -9.14 -9.47
C ARG A 153 11.90 -8.84 -8.21
N GLU A 154 12.86 -9.70 -7.93
CA GLU A 154 13.88 -9.55 -6.89
C GLU A 154 14.71 -8.27 -7.14
N THR A 155 14.17 -7.10 -6.82
CA THR A 155 14.96 -5.88 -6.73
C THR A 155 15.74 -5.95 -5.43
N GLY A 156 16.92 -6.58 -5.50
CA GLY A 156 18.03 -6.21 -4.63
C GLY A 156 18.31 -4.70 -4.78
N PRO A 157 18.96 -4.07 -3.80
CA PRO A 157 19.21 -2.62 -3.83
C PRO A 157 19.87 -2.26 -5.16
N ALA A 158 19.29 -1.30 -5.87
CA ALA A 158 19.89 -0.75 -7.07
C ALA A 158 21.28 -0.22 -6.69
N ALA A 159 22.31 -0.95 -7.10
CA ALA A 159 23.69 -0.52 -6.97
C ALA A 159 23.88 0.77 -7.78
N ASP A 160 24.46 1.74 -7.11
CA ASP A 160 25.14 2.95 -7.58
C ASP A 160 25.24 3.18 -9.09
N THR A 161 24.92 4.41 -9.50
CA THR A 161 25.57 5.08 -10.63
C THR A 161 25.65 6.59 -10.32
N PRO A 162 26.78 7.26 -10.65
CA PRO A 162 27.41 8.21 -9.73
C PRO A 162 26.97 9.66 -9.91
N SER A 163 27.26 10.43 -8.85
CA SER A 163 27.37 11.89 -8.82
C SER A 163 27.99 12.46 -10.09
N GLN A 164 27.20 13.26 -10.82
CA GLN A 164 27.75 14.29 -11.70
C GLN A 164 27.46 15.66 -11.09
N ARG A 165 28.57 16.34 -10.79
CA ARG A 165 28.63 17.77 -10.52
C ARG A 165 28.24 18.49 -11.81
N GLU A 166 27.32 19.45 -11.76
CA GLU A 166 27.31 20.53 -12.74
C GLU A 166 26.65 21.80 -12.17
N ALA A 167 27.50 22.83 -12.10
CA ALA A 167 27.29 24.29 -12.13
C ALA A 167 26.05 24.93 -11.46
N VAL A 168 26.33 25.70 -10.41
CA VAL A 168 25.47 26.81 -9.95
C VAL A 168 25.51 27.93 -11.01
N PRO A 169 24.38 28.38 -11.59
CA PRO A 169 24.36 29.57 -12.44
C PRO A 169 24.45 30.82 -11.56
N GLN A 170 25.44 31.67 -11.81
CA GLN A 170 25.53 33.00 -11.21
C GLN A 170 24.51 33.93 -11.87
N TRP A 171 23.58 34.50 -11.10
CA TRP A 171 22.61 35.48 -11.60
C TRP A 171 23.24 36.88 -11.62
N PRO A 172 23.07 37.68 -12.69
CA PRO A 172 23.64 39.02 -12.75
C PRO A 172 22.93 40.00 -11.81
N THR A 173 23.71 40.73 -10.98
CA THR A 173 23.25 41.93 -10.28
C THR A 173 23.42 43.14 -11.20
N THR A 174 22.33 43.82 -11.52
CA THR A 174 22.33 45.05 -12.32
C THR A 174 22.62 46.28 -11.46
N LYS A 175 23.67 47.01 -11.88
CA LYS A 175 24.09 48.40 -11.63
C LYS A 175 24.20 48.95 -10.21
#